data_AF-A0AAU7PDV0-F1
#
_entry.id   AF-A0AAU7PDV0-F1
#
_cell.length_a   1.000
_cell.length_b   1.000
_cell.length_c   1.000
_cell.angle_alpha   90.00
_cell.angle_beta   90.00
_cell.angle_gamma   90.00
#
_symmetry.space_group_name_H-M   'P 1'
#
loop_
_entity.id
_entity.type
_entity.pdbx_description
1 polymer ?
#
loop_
_entity_poly.entity_id
_entity_poly.type
_entity_poly.pdbx_seq_one_letter_code
_entity_poly.pdbx_strand_id
1 'polypeptide(L)'
;MDGVTIGLAVGGISALLGLYQHGYIARHRLSTESFDSPVRWQRWTNRYLIFSLHFFLAFFLTPVLINFMDMDATAIPVRFRIPAYLIACMPLALLFFHFDLWFMRRCDQTKRDARERAQQYLSRL
;
A
#
# COMPACT_ATOMS: atom_id res chain seq x y z
N MET A 1 2.45 -4.47 -29.36
CA MET A 1 2.22 -4.23 -27.92
C MET A 1 0.74 -4.25 -27.72
N ASP A 2 0.28 -5.19 -26.93
CA ASP A 2 -1.14 -5.54 -26.87
C ASP A 2 -1.79 -4.68 -25.77
N GLY A 3 -3.09 -4.39 -25.87
CA GLY A 3 -3.78 -3.51 -24.91
C GLY A 3 -3.63 -3.94 -23.44
N VAL A 4 -3.42 -5.24 -23.22
CA VAL A 4 -3.13 -5.84 -21.90
C VAL A 4 -1.76 -5.40 -21.37
N THR A 5 -0.73 -5.38 -22.21
CA THR A 5 0.63 -4.98 -21.80
C THR A 5 0.68 -3.50 -21.43
N ILE A 6 -0.05 -2.66 -22.17
CA ILE A 6 -0.18 -1.22 -21.89
C ILE A 6 -0.93 -1.02 -20.57
N GLY A 7 -2.04 -1.74 -20.34
CA GLY A 7 -2.80 -1.68 -19.10
C GLY A 7 -1.98 -2.08 -17.87
N LEU A 8 -1.18 -3.15 -17.97
CA LEU A 8 -0.27 -3.59 -16.91
C LEU A 8 0.82 -2.55 -16.62
N ALA A 9 1.42 -1.96 -17.67
CA ALA A 9 2.45 -0.93 -17.50
C ALA A 9 1.88 0.33 -16.84
N VAL A 10 0.74 0.83 -17.29
CA VAL A 10 0.09 2.03 -16.73
C VAL A 10 -0.36 1.78 -15.29
N GLY A 11 -0.97 0.63 -15.01
CA GLY A 11 -1.39 0.25 -13.66
C GLY A 11 -0.21 0.08 -12.69
N GLY A 12 0.86 -0.58 -13.15
CA GLY A 12 2.11 -0.72 -12.39
C GLY A 12 2.77 0.62 -12.09
N ILE A 13 2.91 1.52 -13.07
CA ILE A 13 3.47 2.86 -12.87
C ILE A 13 2.61 3.67 -11.89
N SER A 14 1.28 3.58 -12.00
CA SER A 14 0.35 4.27 -11.10
C SER A 14 0.47 3.76 -9.66
N ALA A 15 0.63 2.44 -9.47
CA ALA A 15 0.86 1.84 -8.16
C ALA A 15 2.20 2.27 -7.55
N LEU A 16 3.26 2.34 -8.35
CA LEU A 16 4.58 2.82 -7.92
C LEU A 16 4.57 4.30 -7.55
N LEU A 17 3.91 5.14 -8.34
CA LEU A 17 3.73 6.57 -8.02
C LEU A 17 2.93 6.75 -6.73
N GLY A 18 1.86 5.96 -6.55
CA GLY A 18 1.09 5.95 -5.31
C GLY A 18 1.93 5.54 -4.10
N LEU A 19 2.75 4.49 -4.23
CA LEU A 19 3.70 4.06 -3.18
C LEU A 19 4.72 5.15 -2.87
N TYR A 20 5.29 5.80 -3.88
CA TYR A 20 6.25 6.88 -3.70
C TYR A 20 5.63 8.07 -2.97
N GLN A 21 4.45 8.52 -3.41
CA GLN A 21 3.73 9.60 -2.76
C GLN A 21 3.33 9.23 -1.33
N HIS A 22 2.97 7.97 -1.09
CA HIS A 22 2.72 7.47 0.25
C HIS A 22 3.97 7.52 1.12
N GLY A 23 5.12 7.05 0.63
CA GLY A 23 6.41 7.16 1.30
C GLY A 23 6.86 8.61 1.55
N TYR A 24 6.49 9.54 0.67
CA TYR A 24 6.71 10.96 0.90
C TYR A 24 5.86 11.49 2.06
N ILE A 25 4.56 11.19 2.09
CA ILE A 25 3.65 11.57 3.19
C ILE A 25 4.12 10.91 4.49
N ALA A 26 4.50 9.64 4.44
CA ALA A 26 5.10 8.88 5.53
C ALA A 26 6.25 9.63 6.16
N ARG A 27 7.20 10.11 5.34
CA ARG A 27 8.41 10.77 5.81
C ARG A 27 8.12 12.08 6.54
N HIS A 28 7.08 12.79 6.17
CA HIS A 28 6.81 14.15 6.66
C HIS A 28 5.70 14.22 7.72
N ARG A 29 4.71 13.31 7.70
CA ARG A 29 3.63 13.23 8.69
C ARG A 29 3.89 12.13 9.72
N LEU A 30 3.44 12.37 10.95
CA LEU A 30 3.44 11.33 11.97
C LEU A 30 2.34 10.32 11.68
N SER A 31 2.53 9.06 12.08
CA SER A 31 1.48 8.04 11.96
C SER A 31 0.21 8.44 12.71
N THR A 32 0.33 9.19 13.81
CA THR A 32 -0.81 9.72 14.57
C THR A 32 -1.59 10.82 13.84
N GLU A 33 -1.03 11.43 12.80
CA GLU A 33 -1.70 12.44 11.96
C GLU A 33 -2.39 11.79 10.74
N SER A 34 -2.13 10.51 10.48
CA SER A 34 -2.60 9.77 9.32
C SER A 34 -3.24 8.44 9.71
N PHE A 35 -2.43 7.43 9.97
CA PHE A 35 -2.79 6.02 10.18
C PHE A 35 -3.42 5.68 11.52
N ASP A 36 -2.95 6.33 12.58
CA ASP A 36 -3.35 6.12 13.96
C ASP A 36 -4.06 7.38 14.50
N SER A 37 -4.68 8.16 13.59
CA SER A 37 -5.47 9.36 13.92
C SER A 37 -6.44 9.08 15.08
N PRO A 38 -6.57 9.98 16.06
CA PRO A 38 -7.52 9.82 17.16
C PRO A 38 -8.97 9.80 16.64
N VAL A 39 -9.24 10.41 15.49
CA VAL A 39 -10.55 10.42 14.85
C VAL A 39 -10.78 9.09 14.14
N ARG A 40 -11.76 8.31 14.63
CA ARG A 40 -12.07 6.96 14.11
C ARG A 40 -12.32 6.94 12.60
N TRP A 41 -13.12 7.88 12.09
CA TRP A 41 -13.44 7.96 10.65
C TRP A 41 -12.21 8.21 9.80
N GLN A 42 -11.40 9.20 10.17
CA GLN A 42 -10.17 9.52 9.45
C GLN A 42 -9.19 8.34 9.48
N ARG A 43 -9.07 7.66 10.61
CA ARG A 43 -8.26 6.46 10.77
C ARG A 43 -8.70 5.35 9.81
N TRP A 44 -9.99 5.06 9.76
CA TRP A 44 -10.55 4.04 8.87
C TRP A 44 -10.36 4.40 7.40
N THR A 45 -10.66 5.63 7.00
CA THR A 45 -10.50 6.09 5.61
C THR A 45 -9.05 6.00 5.17
N ASN A 46 -8.10 6.46 5.99
CA ASN A 46 -6.68 6.40 5.65
C ASN A 46 -6.19 4.95 5.54
N ARG A 47 -6.53 4.09 6.51
CA ARG A 47 -6.16 2.67 6.46
C ARG A 47 -6.75 1.96 5.24
N TYR A 48 -8.00 2.26 4.90
CA TYR A 48 -8.66 1.70 3.72
C TYR A 48 -7.98 2.14 2.43
N LEU A 49 -7.68 3.43 2.29
CA LEU A 49 -7.05 3.98 1.08
C LEU A 49 -5.62 3.45 0.87
N ILE A 50 -4.94 3.11 1.96
CA ILE A 50 -3.59 2.53 1.90
C ILE A 50 -3.68 1.03 1.66
N PHE A 51 -4.62 0.34 2.28
CA PHE A 51 -4.90 -1.05 1.97
C PHE A 51 -5.30 -1.24 0.50
N SER A 52 -6.15 -0.36 -0.06
CA SER A 52 -6.57 -0.44 -1.45
C SER A 52 -5.39 -0.22 -2.42
N LEU A 53 -4.44 0.65 -2.08
CA LEU A 53 -3.21 0.83 -2.84
C LEU A 53 -2.35 -0.45 -2.85
N HIS A 54 -2.16 -1.08 -1.69
CA HIS A 54 -1.42 -2.35 -1.60
C HIS A 54 -2.17 -3.51 -2.27
N PHE A 55 -3.50 -3.50 -2.23
CA PHE A 55 -4.34 -4.46 -2.93
C PHE A 55 -4.25 -4.32 -4.44
N PHE A 56 -4.27 -3.07 -4.94
CA PHE A 56 -4.05 -2.78 -6.35
C PHE A 56 -2.65 -3.18 -6.79
N LEU A 57 -1.62 -2.85 -6.01
CA LEU A 57 -0.25 -3.31 -6.27
C LEU A 57 -0.16 -4.83 -6.32
N ALA A 58 -0.75 -5.53 -5.34
CA ALA A 58 -0.78 -6.99 -5.32
C ALA A 58 -1.44 -7.53 -6.60
N PHE A 59 -2.58 -6.98 -7.01
CA PHE A 59 -3.30 -7.34 -8.24
C PHE A 59 -2.49 -7.19 -9.53
N PHE A 60 -1.58 -6.21 -9.61
CA PHE A 60 -0.69 -6.01 -10.76
C PHE A 60 0.58 -6.86 -10.70
N LEU A 61 1.01 -7.29 -9.51
CA LEU A 61 2.13 -8.21 -9.33
C LEU A 61 1.72 -9.67 -9.53
N THR A 62 0.49 -10.03 -9.20
CA THR A 62 -0.02 -11.41 -9.31
C THR A 62 -0.21 -11.99 -10.71
N PRO A 63 -0.32 -11.26 -11.85
CA PRO A 63 -0.29 -11.86 -13.18
C PRO A 63 1.06 -12.52 -13.48
N VAL A 64 2.14 -12.01 -12.87
CA VAL A 64 3.46 -12.67 -12.86
C VAL A 64 3.38 -13.97 -12.07
N LEU A 65 2.62 -13.99 -10.97
CA LEU A 65 2.39 -15.19 -10.14
C LEU A 65 1.41 -16.20 -10.78
N ILE A 66 0.44 -15.76 -11.60
CA ILE A 66 -0.46 -16.65 -12.35
C ILE A 66 0.30 -17.46 -13.39
N ASN A 67 1.40 -16.95 -13.98
CA ASN A 67 2.26 -17.80 -14.82
C ASN A 67 2.83 -19.01 -14.05
N PHE A 68 2.86 -18.96 -12.72
CA PHE A 68 3.24 -20.08 -11.85
C PHE A 68 2.04 -20.87 -11.30
N MET A 69 0.81 -20.35 -11.40
CA MET A 69 -0.41 -21.02 -10.96
C MET A 69 -1.27 -21.37 -12.17
N ASP A 70 -1.23 -22.64 -12.57
CA ASP A 70 -2.08 -23.16 -13.64
C ASP A 70 -3.56 -23.09 -13.23
N MET A 71 -4.23 -21.99 -13.61
CA MET A 71 -5.63 -21.73 -13.29
C MET A 71 -6.57 -22.72 -13.99
N ASP A 72 -6.13 -23.39 -15.06
CA ASP A 72 -6.91 -24.44 -15.71
C ASP A 72 -6.86 -25.77 -14.94
N ALA A 73 -5.86 -25.97 -14.08
CA ALA A 73 -5.84 -27.05 -13.09
C ALA A 73 -6.80 -26.81 -11.91
N THR A 74 -7.28 -25.57 -11.72
CA THR A 74 -8.27 -25.27 -10.68
C THR A 74 -9.67 -25.58 -11.21
N ALA A 75 -10.41 -26.45 -10.52
CA ALA A 75 -11.80 -26.82 -10.86
C ALA A 75 -12.82 -25.66 -10.69
N ILE A 76 -12.37 -24.41 -10.75
CA ILE A 76 -13.17 -23.22 -10.51
C ILE A 76 -13.92 -22.85 -11.80
N PRO A 77 -15.26 -22.74 -11.76
CA PRO A 77 -16.05 -22.32 -12.91
C PRO A 77 -15.59 -20.94 -13.44
N VAL A 78 -15.61 -20.74 -14.76
CA VAL A 78 -15.09 -19.53 -15.43
C VAL A 78 -15.64 -18.23 -14.80
N ARG A 79 -16.93 -18.20 -14.46
CA ARG A 79 -17.59 -17.04 -13.81
C ARG A 79 -16.99 -16.64 -12.46
N PHE A 80 -16.30 -17.54 -11.78
CA PHE A 80 -15.69 -17.31 -10.47
C PHE A 80 -14.17 -17.12 -10.52
N ARG A 81 -13.53 -17.24 -11.68
CA ARG A 81 -12.07 -17.08 -11.80
C ARG A 81 -11.59 -15.69 -11.38
N ILE A 82 -12.30 -14.62 -11.77
CA ILE A 82 -11.94 -13.24 -11.40
C ILE A 82 -12.13 -12.98 -9.88
N PRO A 83 -13.29 -13.29 -9.27
CA PRO A 83 -13.44 -13.19 -7.81
C PRO A 83 -12.42 -14.02 -7.02
N ALA A 84 -12.15 -15.26 -7.46
CA ALA A 84 -11.17 -16.14 -6.82
C ALA A 84 -9.76 -15.53 -6.89
N TYR A 85 -9.40 -14.94 -8.04
CA TYR A 85 -8.15 -14.22 -8.21
C TYR A 85 -8.02 -13.01 -7.28
N LEU A 86 -9.07 -12.20 -7.16
CA LEU A 86 -9.07 -11.05 -6.23
C LEU A 86 -8.90 -11.50 -4.78
N ILE A 87 -9.54 -12.60 -4.38
CA ILE A 87 -9.37 -13.20 -3.05
C ILE A 87 -7.93 -13.69 -2.86
N ALA A 88 -7.34 -14.33 -3.87
CA ALA A 88 -5.95 -14.78 -3.81
C ALA A 88 -4.94 -13.63 -3.68
N CYS A 89 -5.29 -12.41 -4.08
CA CYS A 89 -4.46 -11.22 -3.88
C CYS A 89 -4.52 -10.68 -2.44
N MET A 90 -5.56 -11.01 -1.66
CA MET A 90 -5.75 -10.47 -0.30
C MET A 90 -4.60 -10.79 0.67
N PRO A 91 -4.06 -12.02 0.76
CA PRO A 91 -2.97 -12.32 1.67
C PRO A 91 -1.72 -11.48 1.40
N LEU A 92 -1.38 -11.28 0.14
CA LEU A 92 -0.22 -10.48 -0.27
C LEU A 92 -0.44 -9.00 0.06
N ALA A 93 -1.64 -8.48 -0.23
CA ALA A 93 -2.02 -7.12 0.12
C ALA A 93 -1.96 -6.87 1.64
N LEU A 94 -2.46 -7.82 2.44
CA LEU A 94 -2.40 -7.77 3.90
C LEU A 94 -0.96 -7.78 4.41
N LEU A 95 -0.09 -8.60 3.82
CA LEU A 95 1.32 -8.66 4.18
C LEU A 95 2.02 -7.33 3.94
N PHE A 96 1.84 -6.73 2.75
CA PHE A 96 2.40 -5.42 2.45
C PHE A 96 1.84 -4.33 3.37
N PHE A 97 0.53 -4.34 3.60
CA PHE A 97 -0.12 -3.39 4.50
C PHE A 97 0.41 -3.49 5.94
N HIS A 98 0.59 -4.70 6.47
CA HIS A 98 1.15 -4.90 7.81
C HIS A 98 2.61 -4.47 7.91
N PHE A 99 3.41 -4.76 6.88
CA PHE A 99 4.79 -4.31 6.81
C PHE A 99 4.88 -2.79 6.82
N ASP A 100 4.06 -2.12 6.01
CA ASP A 100 4.01 -0.66 5.93
C ASP A 100 3.58 -0.04 7.27
N LEU A 101 2.55 -0.59 7.94
CA LEU A 101 2.15 -0.18 9.28
C LEU A 101 3.30 -0.30 10.30
N TRP A 102 4.03 -1.41 10.28
CA TRP A 102 5.16 -1.63 11.17
C TRP A 102 6.29 -0.61 10.90
N PHE A 103 6.63 -0.41 9.63
CA PHE A 103 7.68 0.51 9.20
C PHE A 103 7.35 1.96 9.60
N MET A 104 6.13 2.41 9.32
CA MET A 104 5.64 3.75 9.66
C MET A 104 5.78 4.08 11.14
N ARG A 105 5.34 3.16 12.00
CA ARG A 105 5.42 3.31 13.46
C ARG A 105 6.86 3.35 13.95
N ARG A 106 7.76 2.61 13.32
CA ARG A 106 9.18 2.61 13.68
C ARG A 106 9.87 3.92 13.29
N CYS A 107 9.49 4.52 12.17
CA CYS A 107 10.03 5.81 11.73
C CYS A 107 9.52 7.01 12.52
N ASP A 108 8.44 6.86 13.29
CA ASP A 108 7.80 7.99 13.97
C ASP A 108 8.64 8.59 15.10
N GLN A 109 9.38 7.76 15.85
CA GLN A 109 10.29 8.27 16.90
C GLN A 109 11.35 9.20 16.30
N THR A 110 12.02 8.77 15.23
CA THR A 110 13.02 9.60 14.53
C THR A 110 12.44 10.91 14.02
N LYS A 111 11.18 10.92 13.55
CA LYS A 111 10.51 12.14 13.09
C LYS A 111 10.18 13.10 14.23
N ARG A 112 9.73 12.58 15.38
CA ARG A 112 9.45 13.38 16.58
C ARG A 112 10.72 14.04 17.10
N ASP A 113 11.79 13.26 17.27
CA ASP A 113 13.09 13.76 17.72
C ASP A 113 13.63 14.85 16.79
N ALA A 114 13.51 14.67 15.46
CA ALA A 114 13.93 15.67 14.49
C ALA A 114 13.11 16.97 14.57
N ARG A 115 11.79 16.89 14.77
CA ARG A 115 10.92 18.06 14.96
C ARG A 115 11.24 18.80 16.26
N GLU A 116 11.45 18.08 17.36
CA GLU A 116 11.82 18.67 18.65
C GLU A 116 13.16 19.41 18.58
N ARG A 117 14.19 18.79 17.96
CA ARG A 117 15.48 19.46 17.72
C ARG A 117 15.30 20.72 16.87
N ALA A 118 14.55 20.65 15.78
CA ALA A 118 14.29 21.82 14.93
C ALA A 118 13.60 22.96 15.70
N GLN A 119 12.61 22.65 16.55
CA GLN A 119 11.96 23.65 17.40
C GLN A 119 12.93 24.28 18.40
N GLN A 120 13.81 23.49 19.04
CA GLN A 120 14.83 24.01 19.95
C GLN A 120 15.82 24.95 19.25
N TYR A 121 16.20 24.66 18.01
CA TYR A 121 17.04 25.56 17.20
C TYR A 121 16.31 26.87 16.88
N LEU A 122 15.04 26.79 16.47
CA LEU A 122 14.24 27.98 16.15
C LEU A 122 13.95 28.85 17.36
N SER A 123 13.78 28.27 18.56
CA SER A 123 13.58 29.05 19.80
C SER A 123 14.83 29.78 20.30
N ARG A 124 16.01 29.50 19.72
CA ARG A 124 17.28 30.14 20.06
C ARG A 124 17.67 31.27 19.09
N LEU A 125 16.90 31.44 18.01
CA LEU A 125 17.01 32.55 17.05
C LEU A 125 16.08 33.68 17.49
#